data_AF-A0A067ZFP5-F1
#
_entry.id   AF-A0A067ZFP5-F1
#
_cell.length_a   1.000
_cell.length_b   1.000
_cell.length_c   1.000
_cell.angle_alpha   90.00
_cell.angle_beta   90.00
_cell.angle_gamma   90.00
#
_symmetry.space_group_name_H-M   'P 1'
#
loop_
_entity.id
_entity.type
_entity.pdbx_description
1 polymer ?
#
loop_
_entity_poly.entity_id
_entity_poly.type
_entity_poly.pdbx_seq_one_letter_code
_entity_poly.pdbx_strand_id
1 'polypeptide(L)'
;TLDTLEETVNEAIAKKCNLIISFHPIIFEGLKKLNGNSYVERVVLKAIKNDIAIYATHTALDNSNNGVSAKMSEVLGLENTKILIPKKGIIKKLTTYVPVDKAEALRKVLYKAGAGSIGNYDNCSFNINGKGTYRGNENSNPVLGEKGK
;
A
#
# COMPACT_ATOMS: atom_id res chain seq x y z
N THR A 1 -12.26 13.45 -10.50
CA THR A 1 -12.43 14.89 -10.13
C THR A 1 -11.34 15.29 -9.14
N LEU A 2 -11.10 16.59 -8.95
CA LEU A 2 -10.28 17.09 -7.84
C LEU A 2 -11.10 17.09 -6.54
N ASP A 3 -12.17 17.89 -6.54
CA ASP A 3 -13.13 18.03 -5.44
C ASP A 3 -14.46 17.38 -5.77
N THR A 4 -15.15 16.91 -4.73
CA THR A 4 -16.53 16.39 -4.86
C THR A 4 -17.49 17.47 -4.39
N LEU A 5 -17.92 18.34 -5.31
CA LEU A 5 -18.90 19.38 -5.06
C LEU A 5 -20.31 18.93 -5.46
N GLU A 6 -21.33 19.73 -5.15
CA GLU A 6 -22.72 19.44 -5.55
C GLU A 6 -22.84 19.29 -7.07
N GLU A 7 -22.11 20.11 -7.83
CA GLU A 7 -22.04 20.05 -9.28
C GLU A 7 -21.41 18.75 -9.79
N THR A 8 -20.39 18.23 -9.11
CA THR A 8 -19.77 16.94 -9.46
C THR A 8 -20.75 15.79 -9.28
N VAL A 9 -21.57 15.83 -8.23
CA VAL A 9 -22.63 14.82 -8.04
C VAL A 9 -23.72 14.99 -9.09
N ASN A 10 -24.10 16.22 -9.44
CA ASN A 10 -25.05 16.47 -10.54
C ASN A 10 -24.54 15.92 -11.87
N GLU A 11 -23.27 16.14 -12.18
CA GLU A 11 -22.63 15.61 -13.38
C GLU A 11 -22.66 14.08 -13.38
N ALA A 12 -22.32 13.44 -12.26
CA ALA A 12 -22.36 11.99 -12.12
C ALA A 12 -23.79 11.44 -12.34
N ILE A 13 -24.81 12.08 -11.75
CA ILE A 13 -26.23 11.73 -11.98
C ILE A 13 -26.59 11.86 -13.46
N ALA A 14 -26.27 13.00 -14.09
CA ALA A 14 -26.58 13.26 -15.50
C ALA A 14 -25.89 12.25 -16.44
N LYS A 15 -24.66 11.85 -16.11
CA LYS A 15 -23.87 10.86 -16.85
C LYS A 15 -24.17 9.40 -16.44
N LYS A 16 -25.08 9.17 -15.49
CA LYS A 16 -25.40 7.85 -14.93
C LYS A 16 -24.19 7.11 -14.36
N CYS A 17 -23.26 7.85 -13.77
CA CYS A 17 -22.13 7.29 -13.03
C CYS A 17 -22.54 6.99 -11.58
N ASN A 18 -22.11 5.84 -11.06
CA ASN A 18 -22.34 5.43 -9.68
C ASN A 18 -21.07 5.49 -8.79
N LEU A 19 -19.95 5.97 -9.33
CA LEU A 19 -18.69 6.14 -8.61
C LEU A 19 -18.02 7.46 -9.00
N ILE A 20 -17.65 8.23 -7.99
CA ILE A 20 -16.79 9.41 -8.11
C ILE A 20 -15.45 9.09 -7.46
N ILE A 21 -14.38 9.16 -8.26
CA ILE A 21 -13.00 9.13 -7.76
C ILE A 21 -12.53 10.59 -7.64
N SER A 22 -12.31 11.05 -6.41
CA SER A 22 -11.82 12.38 -6.09
C SER A 22 -10.39 12.34 -5.55
N PHE A 23 -9.69 13.46 -5.67
CA PHE A 23 -8.40 13.61 -5.00
C PHE A 23 -8.62 14.04 -3.55
N HIS A 24 -9.35 15.14 -3.32
CA HIS A 24 -9.65 15.59 -1.97
C HIS A 24 -10.79 14.78 -1.34
N PRO A 25 -10.63 14.33 -0.08
CA PRO A 25 -11.69 13.65 0.66
C PRO A 25 -12.74 14.66 1.10
N ILE A 26 -14.00 14.41 0.72
CA ILE A 26 -15.11 15.30 1.08
C ILE A 26 -15.42 15.26 2.59
N ILE A 27 -15.24 14.11 3.22
CA ILE A 27 -15.27 13.94 4.68
C ILE A 27 -13.82 13.93 5.17
N PHE A 28 -13.26 15.12 5.42
CA PHE A 28 -11.91 15.25 5.97
C PHE A 28 -11.89 15.11 7.49
N GLU A 29 -12.83 15.77 8.17
CA GLU A 29 -13.13 15.54 9.58
C GLU A 29 -14.40 14.70 9.70
N GLY A 30 -14.50 13.88 10.74
CA GLY A 30 -15.65 13.02 10.97
C GLY A 30 -16.96 13.80 11.07
N LEU A 31 -17.99 13.37 10.32
CA LEU A 31 -19.32 13.96 10.37
C LEU A 31 -20.02 13.64 11.70
N LYS A 32 -20.32 14.67 12.50
CA LYS A 32 -21.07 14.52 13.76
C LYS A 32 -22.59 14.58 13.57
N LYS A 33 -23.04 15.15 12.45
CA LYS A 33 -24.45 15.34 12.07
C LYS A 33 -24.56 15.21 10.55
N LEU A 34 -25.75 14.83 10.07
CA LEU A 34 -26.08 14.77 8.65
C LEU A 34 -27.50 15.29 8.44
N ASN A 35 -27.67 16.60 8.57
CA ASN A 35 -28.94 17.32 8.43
C ASN A 35 -28.98 18.28 7.23
N GLY A 36 -27.87 18.40 6.49
CA GLY A 36 -27.80 19.18 5.24
C GLY A 36 -27.50 20.67 5.45
N ASN A 37 -27.06 21.05 6.65
CA ASN A 37 -26.75 22.45 6.96
C ASN A 37 -25.41 22.91 6.37
N SER A 38 -24.48 22.00 6.10
CA SER A 38 -23.21 22.29 5.40
C SER A 38 -23.20 21.72 3.98
N TYR A 39 -22.33 22.26 3.12
CA TYR A 39 -22.19 21.74 1.75
C TYR A 39 -21.73 20.27 1.75
N VAL A 40 -20.80 19.89 2.64
CA VAL A 40 -20.35 18.49 2.79
C VAL A 40 -21.54 17.58 3.05
N GLU A 41 -22.37 17.93 4.02
CA GLU A 41 -23.56 17.15 4.35
C GLU A 41 -24.54 17.06 3.18
N ARG A 42 -24.78 18.17 2.46
CA ARG A 42 -25.67 18.16 1.28
C ARG A 42 -25.14 17.29 0.16
N VAL A 43 -23.85 17.36 -0.14
CA VAL A 43 -23.21 16.54 -1.18
C VAL A 43 -23.27 15.06 -0.79
N VAL A 44 -22.94 14.72 0.45
CA VAL A 44 -23.00 13.35 0.97
C VAL A 44 -24.43 12.82 0.92
N LEU A 45 -25.42 13.59 1.42
CA LEU A 45 -26.83 13.23 1.34
C LEU A 45 -27.29 13.01 -0.10
N LYS A 46 -26.83 13.85 -1.04
CA LYS A 46 -27.17 13.74 -2.45
C LYS A 46 -26.56 12.49 -3.09
N ALA A 47 -25.30 12.20 -2.81
CA ALA A 47 -24.63 11.00 -3.28
C ALA A 47 -25.32 9.73 -2.76
N ILE A 48 -25.68 9.69 -1.46
CA ILE A 48 -26.43 8.59 -0.85
C ILE A 48 -27.78 8.38 -1.55
N LYS A 49 -28.56 9.45 -1.75
CA LYS A 49 -29.89 9.36 -2.38
C LYS A 49 -29.87 8.91 -3.84
N ASN A 50 -28.72 8.94 -4.50
CA ASN A 50 -28.56 8.56 -5.91
C ASN A 50 -27.64 7.34 -6.08
N ASP A 51 -27.35 6.61 -5.00
CA ASP A 51 -26.48 5.42 -5.01
C ASP A 51 -25.10 5.66 -5.64
N ILE A 52 -24.50 6.82 -5.35
CA ILE A 52 -23.18 7.21 -5.85
C ILE A 52 -22.14 7.02 -4.74
N ALA A 53 -21.19 6.12 -4.98
CA ALA A 53 -20.01 5.96 -4.14
C ALA A 53 -19.00 7.09 -4.37
N ILE A 54 -18.32 7.53 -3.32
CA ILE A 54 -17.23 8.52 -3.40
C ILE A 54 -15.97 7.87 -2.82
N TYR A 55 -14.88 7.85 -3.61
CA TYR A 55 -13.58 7.34 -3.23
C TYR A 55 -12.52 8.42 -3.36
N ALA A 56 -11.81 8.72 -2.28
CA ALA A 56 -10.79 9.78 -2.25
C ALA A 56 -9.37 9.21 -2.13
N THR A 57 -8.48 9.57 -3.05
CA THR A 57 -7.09 9.07 -3.07
C THR A 57 -6.12 9.92 -2.25
N HIS A 58 -6.33 11.24 -2.22
CA HIS A 58 -5.54 12.22 -1.47
C HIS A 58 -4.01 11.96 -1.55
N THR A 59 -3.34 11.95 -0.41
CA THR A 59 -1.89 11.75 -0.28
C THR A 59 -1.38 10.42 -0.81
N ALA A 60 -2.22 9.40 -1.00
CA ALA A 60 -1.77 8.17 -1.65
C ALA A 60 -1.40 8.43 -3.12
N LEU A 61 -2.17 9.29 -3.80
CA LEU A 61 -1.85 9.69 -5.17
C LEU A 61 -0.64 10.64 -5.21
N ASP A 62 -0.46 11.52 -4.22
CA ASP A 62 0.74 12.37 -4.12
C ASP A 62 2.04 11.54 -3.97
N ASN A 63 1.95 10.39 -3.29
CA ASN A 63 3.08 9.51 -3.03
C ASN A 63 3.27 8.43 -4.11
N SER A 64 2.53 8.49 -5.21
CA SER A 64 2.69 7.59 -6.34
C SER A 64 3.82 8.07 -7.27
N ASN A 65 4.59 7.13 -7.83
CA ASN A 65 5.62 7.43 -8.83
C ASN A 65 5.04 8.09 -10.09
N ASN A 66 3.75 7.84 -10.38
CA ASN A 66 3.01 8.42 -11.50
C ASN A 66 1.85 9.32 -10.98
N GLY A 67 2.07 9.93 -9.82
CA GLY A 67 1.09 10.72 -9.08
C GLY A 67 1.03 12.20 -9.48
N VAL A 68 0.45 13.01 -8.59
CA VAL A 68 0.29 14.46 -8.79
C VAL A 68 1.62 15.14 -9.07
N SER A 69 2.64 14.92 -8.22
CA SER A 69 3.98 15.51 -8.37
C SER A 69 4.69 15.08 -9.65
N ALA A 70 4.51 13.84 -10.09
CA ALA A 70 5.05 13.35 -11.35
C ALA A 70 4.41 14.08 -12.53
N LYS A 71 3.07 14.22 -12.53
CA LYS A 71 2.36 14.94 -13.60
C LYS A 71 2.71 16.42 -13.64
N MET A 72 2.85 17.07 -12.48
CA MET A 72 3.30 18.47 -12.41
C MET A 72 4.70 18.63 -13.00
N SER A 73 5.60 17.70 -12.70
CA SER A 73 6.97 17.71 -13.25
C SER A 73 6.96 17.57 -14.78
N GLU A 74 6.13 16.68 -15.32
CA GLU A 74 5.93 16.51 -16.77
C GLU A 74 5.42 17.79 -17.44
N VAL A 75 4.35 18.39 -16.89
CA VAL A 75 3.74 19.62 -17.43
C VAL A 75 4.70 20.80 -17.41
N LEU A 76 5.56 20.88 -16.40
CA LEU A 76 6.59 21.92 -16.27
C LEU A 76 7.83 21.63 -17.14
N GLY A 77 7.92 20.47 -17.79
CA GLY A 77 9.10 20.08 -18.58
C GLY A 77 10.34 19.81 -17.72
N LEU A 78 10.16 19.38 -16.47
CA LEU A 78 11.29 19.05 -15.60
C LEU A 78 11.92 17.72 -16.00
N GLU A 79 13.25 17.71 -16.10
CA GLU A 79 14.04 16.52 -16.39
C GLU A 79 14.75 16.00 -15.14
N ASN A 80 15.16 14.73 -15.16
CA ASN A 80 15.96 14.10 -14.09
C ASN A 80 15.36 14.23 -12.69
N THR A 81 14.02 14.16 -12.60
CA THR A 81 13.30 14.32 -11.33
C THR A 81 13.59 13.19 -10.34
N LYS A 82 13.52 13.53 -9.06
CA LYS A 82 13.74 12.59 -7.94
C LYS A 82 12.70 12.81 -6.87
N ILE A 83 12.45 11.79 -6.05
CA ILE A 83 11.58 11.91 -4.88
C ILE A 83 12.16 12.97 -3.92
N LEU A 84 11.39 14.02 -3.66
CA LEU A 84 11.80 15.13 -2.81
C LEU A 84 11.93 14.72 -1.33
N ILE A 85 10.96 13.93 -0.83
CA ILE A 85 10.92 13.46 0.56
C ILE A 85 10.81 11.92 0.57
N PRO A 86 11.95 11.19 0.59
CA PRO A 86 11.93 9.73 0.57
C PRO A 86 11.37 9.13 1.86
N LYS A 87 10.50 8.13 1.74
CA LYS A 87 10.04 7.34 2.89
C LYS A 87 11.18 6.47 3.42
N LYS A 88 11.39 6.51 4.73
CA LYS A 88 12.40 5.69 5.42
C LYS A 88 11.78 4.36 5.88
N GLY A 89 12.62 3.33 6.00
CA GLY A 89 12.24 2.07 6.64
C GLY A 89 11.26 1.18 5.85
N ILE A 90 11.10 1.43 4.54
CA ILE A 90 10.24 0.66 3.63
C ILE A 90 10.84 -0.71 3.27
N ILE A 91 12.17 -0.84 3.28
CA ILE A 91 12.87 -2.11 3.06
C ILE A 91 13.15 -2.76 4.42
N LYS A 92 12.88 -4.06 4.51
CA LYS A 92 13.20 -4.90 5.68
C LYS A 92 14.14 -6.02 5.24
N LYS A 93 15.06 -6.40 6.13
CA LYS A 93 15.93 -7.56 5.93
C LYS A 93 15.35 -8.77 6.65
N LEU A 94 14.97 -9.79 5.89
CA LEU A 94 14.62 -11.10 6.44
C LEU A 94 15.90 -11.91 6.59
N THR A 95 16.25 -12.26 7.83
CA THR A 95 17.27 -13.25 8.14
C THR A 95 16.55 -14.48 8.68
N THR A 96 16.79 -15.63 8.07
CA THR A 96 16.22 -16.91 8.50
C THR A 96 17.27 -18.01 8.41
N TYR A 97 17.00 -19.13 9.08
CA TYR A 97 17.89 -20.28 9.16
C TYR A 97 17.13 -21.52 8.71
N VAL A 98 17.81 -22.36 7.94
CA VAL A 98 17.20 -23.54 7.33
C VAL A 98 18.26 -24.63 7.18
N PRO A 99 17.90 -25.92 7.32
CA PRO A 99 18.78 -27.02 6.93
C PRO A 99 19.27 -26.88 5.49
N VAL A 100 20.52 -27.28 5.24
CA VAL A 100 21.20 -27.07 3.94
C VAL A 100 20.41 -27.72 2.79
N ASP A 101 19.86 -28.90 3.01
CA ASP A 101 19.06 -29.65 2.03
C ASP A 101 17.70 -29.00 1.69
N LYS A 102 17.21 -28.09 2.54
CA LYS A 102 15.96 -27.33 2.32
C LYS A 102 16.19 -25.89 1.86
N ALA A 103 17.45 -25.44 1.82
CA ALA A 103 17.78 -24.03 1.56
C ALA A 103 17.27 -23.55 0.19
N GLU A 104 17.39 -24.36 -0.85
CA GLU A 104 16.92 -23.99 -2.20
C GLU A 104 15.39 -23.90 -2.28
N ALA A 105 14.68 -24.88 -1.69
CA ALA A 105 13.23 -24.89 -1.67
C ALA A 105 12.66 -23.66 -0.93
N LEU A 106 13.25 -23.30 0.22
CA LEU A 106 12.85 -22.10 0.95
C LEU A 106 13.04 -20.83 0.13
N ARG A 107 14.21 -20.66 -0.52
CA ARG A 107 14.47 -19.48 -1.37
C ARG A 107 13.45 -19.34 -2.48
N LYS A 108 13.14 -20.43 -3.19
CA LYS A 108 12.12 -20.42 -4.28
C LYS A 108 10.76 -19.92 -3.79
N VAL A 109 10.32 -20.35 -2.60
CA VAL A 109 9.07 -19.88 -2.00
C VAL A 109 9.14 -18.40 -1.60
N LEU A 110 10.26 -17.96 -1.00
CA LEU A 110 10.47 -16.56 -0.63
C LEU A 110 10.44 -15.64 -1.86
N TYR A 111 11.12 -16.03 -2.94
CA TYR A 111 11.13 -15.28 -4.20
C TYR A 111 9.74 -15.19 -4.83
N LYS A 112 9.00 -16.29 -4.84
CA LYS A 112 7.61 -16.31 -5.32
C LYS A 112 6.70 -15.36 -4.52
N ALA A 113 6.97 -15.21 -3.22
CA ALA A 113 6.27 -14.25 -2.36
C ALA A 113 6.73 -12.78 -2.55
N GLY A 114 7.72 -12.53 -3.41
CA GLY A 114 8.25 -11.20 -3.73
C GLY A 114 9.48 -10.78 -2.93
N ALA A 115 10.03 -11.64 -2.07
CA ALA A 115 11.27 -11.33 -1.37
C ALA A 115 12.44 -11.30 -2.35
N GLY A 116 13.38 -10.37 -2.16
CA GLY A 116 14.57 -10.26 -3.01
C GLY A 116 14.33 -9.55 -4.35
N SER A 117 13.18 -8.91 -4.55
CA SER A 117 12.95 -7.99 -5.68
C SER A 117 13.36 -6.57 -5.28
N ILE A 118 14.47 -6.07 -5.83
CA ILE A 118 15.03 -4.77 -5.52
C ILE A 118 15.47 -4.07 -6.82
N GLY A 119 14.82 -2.95 -7.13
CA GLY A 119 15.09 -2.19 -8.36
C GLY A 119 14.86 -3.05 -9.60
N ASN A 120 15.89 -3.18 -10.44
CA ASN A 120 15.85 -3.97 -11.67
C ASN A 120 16.29 -5.44 -11.49
N TYR A 121 16.38 -5.91 -10.25
CA TYR A 121 16.85 -7.26 -9.93
C TYR A 121 15.79 -8.03 -9.14
N ASP A 122 15.69 -9.32 -9.42
CA ASP A 122 14.85 -10.27 -8.69
C ASP A 122 15.72 -11.34 -8.00
N ASN A 123 15.08 -12.23 -7.23
CA ASN A 123 15.73 -13.39 -6.60
C ASN A 123 16.97 -13.07 -5.75
N CYS A 124 17.11 -11.84 -5.24
CA CYS A 124 18.29 -11.42 -4.49
C CYS A 124 18.34 -12.09 -3.11
N SER A 125 19.41 -12.84 -2.83
CA SER A 125 19.69 -13.39 -1.51
C SER A 125 21.19 -13.49 -1.22
N PHE A 126 21.54 -13.52 0.06
CA PHE A 126 22.89 -13.82 0.53
C PHE A 126 22.82 -15.02 1.45
N ASN A 127 23.74 -15.98 1.26
CA ASN A 127 23.70 -17.28 1.93
C ASN A 127 25.05 -17.56 2.57
N ILE A 128 25.03 -18.03 3.81
CA ILE A 128 26.22 -18.47 4.53
C ILE A 128 25.93 -19.84 5.15
N ASN A 129 26.91 -20.74 5.05
CA ASN A 129 26.88 -21.98 5.81
C ASN A 129 27.37 -21.69 7.24
N GLY A 130 26.69 -22.27 8.22
CA GLY A 130 27.03 -22.08 9.63
C GLY A 130 26.46 -23.19 10.49
N LYS A 131 26.90 -23.24 11.75
CA LYS A 131 26.41 -24.18 12.75
C LYS A 131 25.59 -23.43 13.79
N GLY A 132 24.29 -23.71 13.84
CA GLY A 132 23.42 -23.28 14.94
C GLY A 132 23.41 -24.31 16.06
N THR A 133 23.40 -23.86 17.31
CA THR A 133 23.17 -24.72 18.48
C THR A 133 21.93 -24.25 19.22
N TYR A 134 21.22 -25.19 19.82
CA TYR A 134 20.09 -24.93 20.70
C TYR A 134 19.97 -26.10 21.69
N ARG A 135 19.24 -25.91 22.78
CA ARG A 135 18.86 -26.97 23.72
C ARG A 135 17.35 -26.93 23.89
N GLY A 136 16.67 -27.95 23.40
CA GLY A 136 15.21 -28.05 23.53
C GLY A 136 14.81 -28.34 24.98
N ASN A 137 13.69 -27.79 25.45
CA ASN A 137 13.11 -28.18 26.75
C ASN A 137 12.14 -29.38 26.60
N GLU A 138 11.49 -29.76 27.70
CA GLU A 138 10.49 -30.86 27.75
C GLU A 138 9.23 -30.62 26.92
N ASN A 139 9.07 -29.44 26.29
CA ASN A 139 7.97 -29.14 25.39
C ASN A 139 8.45 -28.90 23.95
N SER A 140 9.74 -29.09 23.66
CA SER A 140 10.30 -28.87 22.33
C SER A 140 9.88 -29.97 21.34
N ASN A 141 9.75 -29.57 20.07
CA ASN A 141 9.50 -30.43 18.92
C ASN A 141 10.49 -30.08 17.79
N PRO A 142 11.76 -30.48 17.90
CA PRO A 142 12.79 -30.09 16.94
C PRO A 142 12.63 -30.83 15.60
N VAL A 143 12.86 -30.12 14.50
CA VAL A 143 12.96 -30.73 13.16
C VAL A 143 14.29 -31.50 13.01
N LEU A 144 15.36 -31.01 13.64
CA LEU A 144 16.69 -31.64 13.64
C LEU A 144 17.26 -31.66 15.05
N GLY A 145 17.33 -32.81 15.70
CA GLY A 145 17.87 -32.99 17.05
C GLY A 145 16.93 -33.77 17.96
N GLU A 146 17.25 -33.85 19.24
CA GLU A 146 16.48 -34.58 20.24
C GLU A 146 15.90 -33.64 21.30
N LYS A 147 14.69 -33.95 21.74
CA LYS A 147 14.01 -33.22 22.81
C LYS A 147 14.80 -33.34 24.12
N GLY A 148 15.05 -32.21 24.78
CA GLY A 148 15.77 -32.19 26.07
C GLY A 148 17.29 -32.29 25.96
N LYS A 149 17.87 -32.33 24.74
CA LYS A 149 19.31 -32.44 24.49
C LYS A 149 19.85 -31.26 23.69
#